data_AF-A0A849S4V9-F1
#
_entry.id   AF-A0A849S4V9-F1
#
_cell.length_a   1.000
_cell.length_b   1.000
_cell.length_c   1.000
_cell.angle_alpha   90.00
_cell.angle_beta   90.00
_cell.angle_gamma   90.00
#
_symmetry.space_group_name_H-M   'P 1'
#
loop_
_entity.id
_entity.type
_entity.pdbx_description
1 polymer ?
#
loop_
_entity_poly.entity_id
_entity_poly.type
_entity_poly.pdbx_seq_one_letter_code
_entity_poly.pdbx_strand_id
1 'polypeptide(L)'
;MFTPLLDLATMDLNRLPHLSEYIGRRRAEAALDSEERAHIENFLLDERPPQPGIDLYAKRLKDKAITDLDNWIDRHKNFTAEEINLGLTEIVQPWTFRAENAINHLRDIDPRLYLIRVEDANWLCESIGISCMDLDTKIKAFQKGDAKAHDFLNGVAKRWNSERDKRPMFATTELEVEDIVHDGPANWAEQLRDRLGLGHYSPLSGPPHEIVLMRYTVQEVLDSLGDGEAYPAIPTALDSNMSPYFFPSPIPQHNNPYFGHTVNLSLVDKENDYRIGVELLHPRIDYQAEHFFKMGVIARPFAMPLQQARNFHLPWLQLQTEREDFGAPFFGVPA
;
A
#
# COMPACT_ATOMS: atom_id res chain seq x y z
N MET A 1 -18.58 -16.50 -28.92
CA MET A 1 -17.20 -16.85 -29.34
C MET A 1 -16.37 -16.77 -28.07
N PHE A 2 -16.04 -17.92 -27.49
CA PHE A 2 -15.26 -17.98 -26.25
C PHE A 2 -13.81 -17.64 -26.61
N THR A 3 -13.35 -16.49 -26.12
CA THR A 3 -11.93 -16.18 -26.04
C THR A 3 -11.27 -17.27 -25.18
N PRO A 4 -10.14 -17.87 -25.59
CA PRO A 4 -9.45 -18.83 -24.73
C PRO A 4 -9.08 -18.12 -23.43
N LEU A 5 -9.29 -18.78 -22.28
CA LEU A 5 -8.66 -18.42 -21.02
C LEU A 5 -7.18 -18.17 -21.30
N LEU A 6 -6.75 -16.91 -21.18
CA LEU A 6 -5.34 -16.55 -21.13
C LEU A 6 -4.69 -17.45 -20.08
N ASP A 7 -3.52 -18.02 -20.41
CA ASP A 7 -2.63 -18.62 -19.42
C ASP A 7 -2.62 -17.72 -18.18
N LEU A 8 -3.06 -18.27 -17.05
CA LEU A 8 -3.20 -17.55 -15.78
C LEU A 8 -1.84 -16.98 -15.41
N ALA A 9 -1.66 -15.68 -15.65
CA ALA A 9 -0.37 -15.02 -15.54
C ALA A 9 -0.09 -14.73 -14.06
N THR A 10 0.41 -15.71 -13.31
CA THR A 10 1.09 -15.42 -12.05
C THR A 10 2.49 -14.89 -12.34
N MET A 11 3.14 -14.25 -11.34
CA MET A 11 4.54 -13.88 -11.46
C MET A 11 5.38 -15.07 -11.97
N ASP A 12 6.11 -14.89 -13.08
CA ASP A 12 6.94 -15.95 -13.67
C ASP A 12 8.16 -16.27 -12.79
N LEU A 13 7.94 -17.13 -11.79
CA LEU A 13 8.98 -17.55 -10.86
C LEU A 13 10.11 -18.32 -11.52
N ASN A 14 9.97 -18.79 -12.78
CA ASN A 14 11.09 -19.41 -13.50
C ASN A 14 12.24 -18.42 -13.75
N ARG A 15 11.95 -17.12 -13.75
CA ARG A 15 12.93 -16.04 -13.85
C ARG A 15 13.61 -15.73 -12.51
N LEU A 16 13.06 -16.26 -11.42
CA LEU A 16 13.51 -16.06 -10.05
C LEU A 16 13.88 -17.42 -9.41
N PRO A 17 14.83 -18.18 -9.98
CA PRO A 17 15.05 -19.59 -9.62
C PRO A 17 15.36 -19.79 -8.13
N HIS A 18 16.17 -18.92 -7.52
CA HIS A 18 16.49 -19.01 -6.10
C HIS A 18 15.28 -18.69 -5.19
N LEU A 19 14.36 -17.84 -5.66
CA LEU A 19 13.11 -17.58 -4.95
C LEU A 19 12.13 -18.73 -5.11
N SER A 20 12.01 -19.27 -6.33
CA SER A 20 11.19 -20.44 -6.61
C SER A 20 11.62 -21.65 -5.76
N GLU A 21 12.93 -21.92 -5.66
CA GLU A 21 13.49 -22.97 -4.82
C GLU A 21 13.19 -22.75 -3.33
N TYR A 22 13.39 -21.52 -2.84
CA TYR A 22 13.07 -21.15 -1.46
C TYR A 22 11.58 -21.36 -1.16
N ILE A 23 10.68 -20.80 -1.99
CA ILE A 23 9.23 -20.94 -1.84
C ILE A 23 8.82 -22.43 -1.86
N GLY A 24 9.34 -23.21 -2.81
CA GLY A 24 9.04 -24.64 -2.91
C GLY A 24 9.45 -25.41 -1.66
N ARG A 25 10.64 -25.15 -1.12
CA ARG A 25 11.12 -25.74 0.13
C ARG A 25 10.24 -25.35 1.31
N ARG A 26 9.97 -24.06 1.51
CA ARG A 26 9.19 -23.56 2.66
C ARG A 26 7.74 -24.04 2.64
N ARG A 27 7.11 -24.14 1.47
CA ARG A 27 5.75 -24.68 1.32
C ARG A 27 5.64 -26.18 1.64
N ALA A 28 6.73 -26.93 1.53
CA ALA A 28 6.74 -28.36 1.89
C ALA A 28 6.83 -28.58 3.41
N GLU A 29 7.08 -27.53 4.20
CA GLU A 29 7.18 -27.64 5.65
C GLU A 29 5.80 -27.64 6.32
N ALA A 30 5.64 -28.50 7.32
CA ALA A 30 4.35 -28.69 8.00
C ALA A 30 3.91 -27.48 8.85
N ALA A 31 4.86 -26.70 9.35
CA ALA A 31 4.62 -25.53 10.20
C ALA A 31 5.34 -24.33 9.60
N LEU A 32 4.60 -23.53 8.82
CA LEU A 32 5.05 -22.27 8.27
C LEU A 32 4.44 -21.12 9.07
N ASP A 33 5.29 -20.20 9.51
CA ASP A 33 4.85 -18.98 10.19
C ASP A 33 3.86 -18.17 9.32
N SER A 34 2.90 -17.48 9.96
CA SER A 34 1.84 -16.78 9.23
C SER A 34 2.36 -15.59 8.42
N GLU A 35 3.39 -14.89 8.89
CA GLU A 35 3.98 -13.76 8.16
C GLU A 35 4.81 -14.26 6.98
N GLU A 36 5.63 -15.29 7.20
CA GLU A 36 6.39 -15.93 6.11
C GLU A 36 5.46 -16.49 5.03
N ARG A 37 4.36 -17.13 5.43
CA ARG A 37 3.34 -17.60 4.51
C ARG A 37 2.73 -16.45 3.72
N ALA A 38 2.35 -15.36 4.38
CA ALA A 38 1.77 -14.19 3.72
C ALA A 38 2.73 -13.59 2.67
N HIS A 39 4.02 -13.49 2.98
CA HIS A 39 5.03 -13.04 2.01
C HIS A 39 5.13 -13.98 0.80
N ILE A 40 5.15 -15.29 1.02
CA ILE A 40 5.19 -16.28 -0.07
C ILE A 40 3.94 -16.17 -0.96
N GLU A 41 2.76 -16.10 -0.34
CA GLU A 41 1.48 -15.94 -1.04
C GLU A 41 1.44 -14.65 -1.87
N ASN A 42 1.93 -13.53 -1.32
CA ASN A 42 1.94 -12.26 -2.03
C ASN A 42 2.72 -12.33 -3.34
N PHE A 43 3.83 -13.05 -3.40
CA PHE A 43 4.59 -13.20 -4.65
C PHE A 43 4.00 -14.25 -5.60
N LEU A 44 3.37 -15.31 -5.06
CA LEU A 44 2.75 -16.36 -5.87
C LEU A 44 1.45 -15.90 -6.55
N LEU A 45 0.69 -15.05 -5.88
CA LEU A 45 -0.61 -14.58 -6.33
C LEU A 45 -0.52 -13.33 -7.20
N ASP A 46 0.61 -12.62 -7.19
CA ASP A 46 0.70 -11.36 -7.90
C ASP A 46 0.80 -11.56 -9.42
N GLU A 47 -0.29 -11.27 -10.11
CA GLU A 47 -0.44 -11.41 -11.55
C GLU A 47 0.04 -10.16 -12.32
N ARG A 48 0.33 -9.08 -11.61
CA ARG A 48 0.46 -7.73 -12.16
C ARG A 48 1.86 -7.27 -12.57
N PRO A 49 2.96 -7.73 -11.92
CA PRO A 49 4.31 -7.32 -12.30
C PRO A 49 4.61 -7.69 -13.76
N PRO A 50 4.83 -6.71 -14.65
CA PRO A 50 5.20 -7.02 -16.02
C PRO A 50 6.63 -7.55 -16.07
N GLN A 51 6.96 -8.27 -17.15
CA GLN A 51 8.26 -8.93 -17.32
C GLN A 51 9.48 -8.02 -17.04
N PRO A 52 9.53 -6.75 -17.50
CA PRO A 52 10.68 -5.89 -17.22
C PRO A 52 10.89 -5.65 -15.72
N GLY A 53 9.83 -5.58 -14.90
CA GLY A 53 9.93 -5.44 -13.46
C GLY A 53 10.46 -6.69 -12.78
N ILE A 54 9.98 -7.85 -13.23
CA ILE A 54 10.49 -9.16 -12.80
C ILE A 54 11.98 -9.28 -13.15
N ASP A 55 12.39 -8.84 -14.33
CA ASP A 55 13.79 -8.88 -14.78
C ASP A 55 14.69 -7.95 -13.95
N LEU A 56 14.20 -6.78 -13.54
CA LEU A 56 14.90 -5.88 -12.60
C LEU A 56 15.06 -6.56 -11.24
N TYR A 57 13.98 -7.08 -10.69
CA TYR A 57 13.99 -7.76 -9.39
C TYR A 57 14.91 -8.98 -9.40
N ALA A 58 14.91 -9.75 -10.49
CA ALA A 58 15.76 -10.91 -10.68
C ALA A 58 17.26 -10.58 -10.52
N LYS A 59 17.71 -9.38 -10.92
CA LYS A 59 19.11 -8.95 -10.74
C LYS A 59 19.55 -8.99 -9.27
N ARG A 60 18.63 -8.81 -8.32
CA ARG A 60 18.91 -8.81 -6.87
C ARG A 60 18.82 -10.20 -6.25
N LEU A 61 18.22 -11.15 -6.97
CA LEU A 61 18.03 -12.51 -6.50
C LEU A 61 19.01 -13.53 -7.12
N LYS A 62 19.70 -13.17 -8.22
CA LYS A 62 20.49 -14.08 -9.06
C LYS A 62 21.75 -14.68 -8.44
N ASP A 63 22.41 -14.00 -7.50
CA ASP A 63 23.80 -14.37 -7.17
C ASP A 63 23.95 -15.55 -6.20
N LYS A 64 22.97 -15.77 -5.32
CA LYS A 64 23.04 -16.78 -4.25
C LYS A 64 21.65 -17.32 -3.92
N ALA A 65 21.59 -18.56 -3.42
CA ALA A 65 20.35 -19.13 -2.88
C ALA A 65 19.78 -18.28 -1.72
N ILE A 66 18.45 -18.23 -1.61
CA ILE A 66 17.75 -17.59 -0.49
C ILE A 66 17.66 -18.58 0.67
N THR A 67 18.26 -18.23 1.81
CA THR A 67 18.41 -19.14 2.95
C THR A 67 17.18 -19.16 3.86
N ASP A 68 16.58 -18.01 4.08
CA ASP A 68 15.49 -17.73 5.03
C ASP A 68 14.76 -16.45 4.61
N LEU A 69 13.69 -16.11 5.36
CA LEU A 69 12.86 -14.94 5.09
C LEU A 69 13.64 -13.63 5.24
N ASP A 70 14.49 -13.49 6.27
CA ASP A 70 15.27 -12.28 6.49
C ASP A 70 16.23 -12.02 5.33
N ASN A 71 16.90 -13.07 4.82
CA ASN A 71 17.74 -12.99 3.64
C ASN A 71 16.95 -12.53 2.41
N TRP A 72 15.70 -12.97 2.26
CA TRP A 72 14.85 -12.52 1.18
C TRP A 72 14.46 -11.04 1.33
N ILE A 73 13.97 -10.66 2.52
CA ILE A 73 13.59 -9.30 2.87
C ILE A 73 14.76 -8.33 2.63
N ASP A 74 15.97 -8.68 3.03
CA ASP A 74 17.13 -7.81 2.84
C ASP A 74 17.51 -7.61 1.36
N ARG A 75 17.37 -8.65 0.53
CA ARG A 75 17.55 -8.49 -0.93
C ARG A 75 16.46 -7.65 -1.55
N HIS A 76 15.23 -7.78 -1.05
CA HIS A 76 14.11 -6.97 -1.49
C HIS A 76 14.30 -5.50 -1.08
N LYS A 77 14.79 -5.20 0.12
CA LYS A 77 15.16 -3.83 0.54
C LYS A 77 16.21 -3.21 -0.38
N ASN A 78 17.19 -3.99 -0.86
CA ASN A 78 18.16 -3.49 -1.83
C ASN A 78 17.51 -3.15 -3.18
N PHE A 79 16.54 -3.97 -3.62
CA PHE A 79 15.75 -3.64 -4.80
C PHE A 79 14.95 -2.35 -4.60
N THR A 80 14.21 -2.22 -3.50
CA THR A 80 13.39 -1.02 -3.25
C THR A 80 14.25 0.23 -3.08
N ALA A 81 15.43 0.14 -2.47
CA ALA A 81 16.36 1.26 -2.34
C ALA A 81 16.81 1.84 -3.69
N GLU A 82 16.96 1.01 -4.72
CA GLU A 82 17.51 1.42 -6.01
C GLU A 82 16.47 1.68 -7.10
N GLU A 83 15.28 1.07 -6.98
CA GLU A 83 14.27 1.14 -8.03
C GLU A 83 13.01 1.88 -7.58
N ILE A 84 12.80 2.06 -6.27
CA ILE A 84 11.55 2.62 -5.69
C ILE A 84 11.82 3.88 -4.85
N ASN A 85 12.72 3.81 -3.88
CA ASN A 85 13.01 4.86 -2.90
C ASN A 85 14.02 5.89 -3.45
N LEU A 86 13.70 6.46 -4.62
CA LEU A 86 14.61 7.33 -5.38
C LEU A 86 14.63 8.75 -4.83
N GLY A 87 15.81 9.35 -4.76
CA GLY A 87 15.98 10.75 -4.35
C GLY A 87 15.34 11.75 -5.31
N LEU A 88 15.06 12.97 -4.81
CA LEU A 88 14.43 14.05 -5.60
C LEU A 88 15.24 14.44 -6.85
N THR A 89 16.57 14.35 -6.77
CA THR A 89 17.49 14.73 -7.84
C THR A 89 17.69 13.64 -8.89
N GLU A 90 17.18 12.43 -8.66
CA GLU A 90 17.31 11.34 -9.62
C GLU A 90 16.43 11.60 -10.85
N ILE A 91 16.96 11.34 -12.05
CA ILE A 91 16.25 11.61 -13.30
C ILE A 91 15.13 10.59 -13.52
N VAL A 92 15.34 9.36 -13.04
CA VAL A 92 14.42 8.24 -13.24
C VAL A 92 13.28 8.32 -12.22
N GLN A 93 12.08 7.87 -12.64
CA GLN A 93 10.94 7.70 -11.74
C GLN A 93 11.02 6.35 -11.01
N PRO A 94 10.41 6.22 -9.82
CA PRO A 94 10.20 4.92 -9.20
C PRO A 94 9.62 3.91 -10.20
N TRP A 95 10.06 2.66 -10.14
CA TRP A 95 9.65 1.58 -11.04
C TRP A 95 8.12 1.55 -11.26
N THR A 96 7.36 1.73 -10.18
CA THR A 96 5.89 1.80 -10.16
C THR A 96 5.31 2.71 -11.24
N PHE A 97 5.96 3.84 -11.52
CA PHE A 97 5.46 4.89 -12.43
C PHE A 97 6.20 4.96 -13.76
N ARG A 98 7.09 4.00 -14.05
CA ARG A 98 7.75 3.92 -15.35
C ARG A 98 6.78 3.40 -16.41
N ALA A 99 7.03 3.75 -17.68
CA ALA A 99 6.16 3.38 -18.80
C ALA A 99 6.05 1.85 -18.98
N GLU A 100 7.10 1.12 -18.60
CA GLU A 100 7.14 -0.35 -18.61
C GLU A 100 6.14 -0.99 -17.63
N ASN A 101 5.64 -0.22 -16.65
CA ASN A 101 4.61 -0.64 -15.69
C ASN A 101 3.20 -0.10 -16.04
N ALA A 102 2.99 0.42 -17.26
CA ALA A 102 1.75 1.08 -17.65
C ALA A 102 0.48 0.20 -17.56
N ILE A 103 0.62 -1.13 -17.55
CA ILE A 103 -0.50 -2.05 -17.35
C ILE A 103 -1.17 -1.87 -15.96
N ASN A 104 -0.42 -1.38 -14.98
CA ASN A 104 -0.92 -1.15 -13.62
C ASN A 104 -1.39 0.29 -13.40
N HIS A 105 -1.30 1.17 -14.42
CA HIS A 105 -1.67 2.57 -14.30
C HIS A 105 -3.18 2.80 -14.41
N LEU A 106 -3.73 3.55 -13.46
CA LEU A 106 -5.13 3.95 -13.35
C LEU A 106 -5.39 5.18 -14.24
N ARG A 107 -5.44 4.99 -15.56
CA ARG A 107 -5.62 6.11 -16.51
C ARG A 107 -7.03 6.71 -16.49
N ASP A 108 -8.03 5.93 -16.07
CA ASP A 108 -9.45 6.33 -16.06
C ASP A 108 -9.97 6.68 -14.65
N ILE A 109 -9.06 6.96 -13.70
CA ILE A 109 -9.45 7.41 -12.35
C ILE A 109 -10.14 8.77 -12.41
N ASP A 110 -11.26 8.93 -11.68
CA ASP A 110 -11.98 10.21 -11.64
C ASP A 110 -11.12 11.28 -10.93
N PRO A 111 -10.73 12.37 -11.60
CA PRO A 111 -9.85 13.40 -11.05
C PRO A 111 -10.46 14.14 -9.85
N ARG A 112 -11.79 14.06 -9.65
CA ARG A 112 -12.51 14.75 -8.58
C ARG A 112 -12.48 13.97 -7.26
N LEU A 113 -12.05 12.71 -7.28
CA LEU A 113 -11.95 11.91 -6.06
C LEU A 113 -10.95 12.55 -5.11
N TYR A 114 -11.33 12.61 -3.84
CA TYR A 114 -10.38 12.88 -2.77
C TYR A 114 -9.66 11.61 -2.38
N LEU A 115 -8.36 11.73 -2.21
CA LEU A 115 -7.49 10.71 -1.67
C LEU A 115 -7.24 10.98 -0.20
N ILE A 116 -7.20 9.91 0.58
CA ILE A 116 -6.80 9.93 1.98
C ILE A 116 -5.51 9.15 2.11
N ARG A 117 -4.51 9.79 2.71
CA ARG A 117 -3.22 9.17 3.02
C ARG A 117 -2.90 9.33 4.50
N VAL A 118 -2.42 8.24 5.09
CA VAL A 118 -1.93 8.20 6.47
C VAL A 118 -0.42 8.38 6.46
N GLU A 119 0.07 9.38 7.19
CA GLU A 119 1.50 9.61 7.40
C GLU A 119 1.87 9.48 8.88
N ASP A 120 3.09 9.03 9.12
CA ASP A 120 3.70 9.00 10.46
C ASP A 120 3.98 10.43 10.94
N ALA A 121 3.18 10.90 11.90
CA ALA A 121 3.34 12.24 12.44
C ALA A 121 4.49 12.31 13.45
N ASN A 122 4.87 11.22 14.11
CA ASN A 122 6.05 11.20 14.99
C ASN A 122 7.30 11.55 14.18
N TRP A 123 7.53 10.84 13.08
CA TRP A 123 8.70 11.07 12.23
C TRP A 123 8.72 12.50 11.66
N LEU A 124 7.57 12.96 11.17
CA LEU A 124 7.40 14.34 10.69
C LEU A 124 7.75 15.38 11.77
N CYS A 125 7.17 15.24 12.96
CA CYS A 125 7.33 16.21 14.03
C CYS A 125 8.77 16.22 14.56
N GLU A 126 9.39 15.03 14.68
CA GLU A 126 10.80 14.88 15.05
C GLU A 126 11.73 15.52 14.02
N SER A 127 11.49 15.31 12.72
CA SER A 127 12.38 15.84 11.66
C SER A 127 12.33 17.36 11.54
N ILE A 128 11.18 17.97 11.85
CA ILE A 128 10.96 19.42 11.81
C ILE A 128 11.23 20.10 13.15
N GLY A 129 11.26 19.35 14.26
CA GLY A 129 11.49 19.88 15.61
C GLY A 129 10.25 20.56 16.21
N ILE A 130 9.06 20.03 15.95
CA ILE A 130 7.78 20.48 16.54
C ILE A 130 7.14 19.35 17.35
N SER A 131 6.14 19.65 18.18
CA SER A 131 5.35 18.60 18.84
C SER A 131 4.13 18.22 17.99
N CYS A 132 3.71 16.95 18.06
CA CYS A 132 2.45 16.49 17.44
C CYS A 132 1.23 17.29 17.96
N MET A 133 1.25 17.69 19.23
CA MET A 133 0.19 18.50 19.82
C MET A 133 0.12 19.91 19.20
N ASP A 134 1.26 20.54 18.90
CA ASP A 134 1.29 21.82 18.21
C ASP A 134 0.76 21.68 16.78
N LEU A 135 1.15 20.61 16.08
CA LEU A 135 0.67 20.32 14.73
C LEU A 135 -0.86 20.16 14.72
N ASP A 136 -1.42 19.32 15.60
CA ASP A 136 -2.87 19.10 15.73
C ASP A 136 -3.62 20.39 16.06
N THR A 137 -3.07 21.20 16.98
CA THR A 137 -3.63 22.51 17.34
C THR A 137 -3.68 23.44 16.13
N LYS A 138 -2.65 23.44 15.29
CA LYS A 138 -2.56 24.29 14.09
C LYS A 138 -3.48 23.80 12.98
N ILE A 139 -3.63 22.51 12.79
CA ILE A 139 -4.63 21.95 11.86
C ILE A 139 -6.04 22.40 12.25
N LYS A 140 -6.41 22.24 13.53
CA LYS A 140 -7.72 22.68 14.05
C LYS A 140 -7.94 24.19 13.97
N ALA A 141 -6.89 24.99 14.16
CA ALA A 141 -6.98 26.45 14.03
C ALA A 141 -7.13 26.88 12.56
N PHE A 142 -6.39 26.25 11.66
CA PHE A 142 -6.48 26.49 10.22
C PHE A 142 -7.89 26.19 9.68
N GLN A 143 -8.49 25.07 10.09
CA GLN A 143 -9.87 24.73 9.74
C GLN A 143 -10.91 25.77 10.19
N LYS A 144 -10.57 26.60 11.18
CA LYS A 144 -11.41 27.73 11.66
C LYS A 144 -11.07 29.05 10.98
N GLY A 145 -10.20 29.05 9.97
CA GLY A 145 -9.80 30.22 9.20
C GLY A 145 -8.63 31.02 9.80
N ASP A 146 -7.82 30.44 10.70
CA ASP A 146 -6.64 31.14 11.24
C ASP A 146 -5.48 31.21 10.23
N ALA A 147 -5.23 32.40 9.70
CA ALA A 147 -4.13 32.66 8.77
C ALA A 147 -2.74 32.36 9.34
N LYS A 148 -2.51 32.55 10.66
CA LYS A 148 -1.21 32.20 11.27
C LYS A 148 -1.02 30.69 11.35
N ALA A 149 -2.11 29.94 11.43
CA ALA A 149 -2.06 28.49 11.38
C ALA A 149 -1.77 28.00 9.96
N HIS A 150 -2.34 28.64 8.94
CA HIS A 150 -1.98 28.41 7.54
C HIS A 150 -0.49 28.64 7.27
N ASP A 151 0.04 29.80 7.69
CA ASP A 151 1.48 30.12 7.54
C ASP A 151 2.38 29.07 8.23
N PHE A 152 1.99 28.62 9.43
CA PHE A 152 2.69 27.56 10.14
C PHE A 152 2.70 26.25 9.34
N LEU A 153 1.53 25.79 8.89
CA LEU A 153 1.39 24.54 8.15
C LEU A 153 2.13 24.58 6.81
N ASN A 154 2.17 25.75 6.14
CA ASN A 154 2.98 25.94 4.94
C ASN A 154 4.48 25.82 5.24
N GLY A 155 4.93 26.36 6.38
CA GLY A 155 6.31 26.17 6.85
C GLY A 155 6.65 24.70 7.07
N VAL A 156 5.73 23.96 7.73
CA VAL A 156 5.85 22.50 7.95
C VAL A 156 5.90 21.77 6.62
N ALA A 157 4.94 21.99 5.72
CA ALA A 157 4.87 21.35 4.41
C ALA A 157 6.14 21.60 3.59
N LYS A 158 6.59 22.85 3.51
CA LYS A 158 7.82 23.22 2.78
C LYS A 158 9.04 22.48 3.32
N ARG A 159 9.19 22.39 4.65
CA ARG A 159 10.31 21.67 5.26
C ARG A 159 10.21 20.18 4.95
N TRP A 160 9.03 19.58 5.16
CA TRP A 160 8.82 18.16 4.93
C TRP A 160 9.05 17.74 3.48
N ASN A 161 8.52 18.51 2.53
CA ASN A 161 8.71 18.27 1.11
C ASN A 161 10.21 18.23 0.72
N SER A 162 11.06 19.00 1.41
CA SER A 162 12.53 18.98 1.17
C SER A 162 13.24 17.74 1.70
N GLU A 163 12.60 16.96 2.59
CA GLU A 163 13.18 15.76 3.21
C GLU A 163 12.66 14.46 2.59
N ARG A 164 11.48 14.50 1.95
CA ARG A 164 10.85 13.33 1.34
C ARG A 164 11.48 12.99 -0.01
N ASP A 165 11.64 11.71 -0.27
CA ASP A 165 12.05 11.15 -1.56
C ASP A 165 10.84 10.93 -2.49
N LYS A 166 11.07 10.31 -3.66
CA LYS A 166 10.05 10.05 -4.68
C LYS A 166 9.22 8.80 -4.44
N ARG A 167 9.33 8.12 -3.28
CA ARG A 167 8.68 6.83 -3.07
C ARG A 167 7.19 6.87 -3.41
N PRO A 168 6.64 5.79 -4.02
CA PRO A 168 5.21 5.66 -4.25
C PRO A 168 4.40 5.92 -2.99
N MET A 169 3.36 6.73 -3.12
CA MET A 169 2.50 7.11 -2.02
C MET A 169 1.25 6.24 -2.02
N PHE A 170 1.17 5.31 -1.06
CA PHE A 170 -0.08 4.64 -0.71
C PHE A 170 -1.16 5.66 -0.33
N ALA A 171 -2.34 5.49 -0.89
CA ALA A 171 -3.56 6.21 -0.53
C ALA A 171 -4.79 5.32 -0.73
N THR A 172 -5.87 5.68 -0.06
CA THR A 172 -7.23 5.19 -0.36
C THR A 172 -8.07 6.34 -0.90
N THR A 173 -9.27 6.05 -1.39
CA THR A 173 -10.23 7.12 -1.71
C THR A 173 -11.02 7.51 -0.46
N GLU A 174 -11.40 8.78 -0.33
CA GLU A 174 -12.19 9.24 0.81
C GLU A 174 -13.54 8.52 0.91
N LEU A 175 -14.16 8.16 -0.21
CA LEU A 175 -15.44 7.44 -0.25
C LEU A 175 -15.38 6.10 0.49
N GLU A 176 -14.23 5.44 0.49
CA GLU A 176 -14.02 4.10 1.07
C GLU A 176 -13.86 4.13 2.58
N VAL A 177 -13.61 5.31 3.14
CA VAL A 177 -13.35 5.53 4.57
C VAL A 177 -14.15 6.69 5.15
N GLU A 178 -15.16 7.19 4.42
CA GLU A 178 -16.00 8.33 4.84
C GLU A 178 -16.65 8.06 6.20
N ASP A 179 -17.11 6.81 6.40
CA ASP A 179 -17.71 6.30 7.65
C ASP A 179 -16.75 6.37 8.85
N ILE A 180 -15.44 6.41 8.59
CA ILE A 180 -14.38 6.44 9.60
C ILE A 180 -13.84 7.86 9.79
N VAL A 181 -13.68 8.65 8.74
CA VAL A 181 -12.92 9.90 8.83
C VAL A 181 -13.78 11.13 9.19
N HIS A 182 -15.05 11.18 8.77
CA HIS A 182 -15.96 12.31 9.04
C HIS A 182 -16.88 12.06 10.23
N ASP A 183 -17.60 10.93 10.22
CA ASP A 183 -18.56 10.57 11.28
C ASP A 183 -18.00 9.54 12.27
N GLY A 184 -16.67 9.39 12.26
CA GLY A 184 -15.99 8.31 12.95
C GLY A 184 -16.06 8.34 14.48
N PRO A 185 -16.03 7.17 15.12
CA PRO A 185 -15.96 7.06 16.57
C PRO A 185 -14.63 7.60 17.12
N ALA A 186 -14.54 7.72 18.44
CA ALA A 186 -13.34 8.25 19.12
C ALA A 186 -12.03 7.50 18.75
N ASN A 187 -12.12 6.23 18.35
CA ASN A 187 -10.98 5.40 17.93
C ASN A 187 -10.82 5.29 16.40
N TRP A 188 -11.30 6.28 15.63
CA TRP A 188 -11.24 6.26 14.16
C TRP A 188 -9.84 5.96 13.60
N ALA A 189 -8.75 6.39 14.24
CA ALA A 189 -7.39 6.18 13.75
C ALA A 189 -7.01 4.69 13.74
N GLU A 190 -7.41 3.95 14.77
CA GLU A 190 -7.23 2.51 14.86
C GLU A 190 -8.12 1.79 13.83
N GLN A 191 -9.37 2.24 13.65
CA GLN A 191 -10.27 1.66 12.65
C GLN A 191 -9.79 1.90 11.22
N LEU A 192 -9.24 3.08 10.94
CA LEU A 192 -8.68 3.42 9.64
C LEU A 192 -7.45 2.56 9.35
N ARG A 193 -6.52 2.45 10.32
CA ARG A 193 -5.38 1.54 10.23
C ARG A 193 -5.83 0.13 9.87
N ASP A 194 -6.83 -0.37 10.59
CA ASP A 194 -7.33 -1.73 10.41
C ASP A 194 -7.97 -1.91 9.03
N ARG A 195 -8.89 -1.03 8.63
CA ARG A 195 -9.55 -1.09 7.31
C ARG A 195 -8.54 -1.10 6.16
N LEU A 196 -7.49 -0.27 6.27
CA LEU A 196 -6.48 -0.08 5.24
C LEU A 196 -5.29 -1.04 5.35
N GLY A 197 -5.35 -2.05 6.21
CA GLY A 197 -4.27 -3.05 6.32
C GLY A 197 -2.92 -2.48 6.75
N LEU A 198 -2.91 -1.34 7.46
CA LEU A 198 -1.69 -0.64 7.83
C LEU A 198 -1.05 -1.23 9.09
N GLY A 199 -0.83 -2.54 9.10
CA GLY A 199 -0.33 -3.28 10.26
C GLY A 199 1.04 -2.81 10.77
N HIS A 200 1.82 -2.12 9.94
CA HIS A 200 3.09 -1.50 10.34
C HIS A 200 2.93 -0.31 11.32
N TYR A 201 1.75 0.28 11.42
CA TYR A 201 1.41 1.26 12.46
C TYR A 201 0.87 0.60 13.75
N SER A 202 0.91 -0.73 13.84
CA SER A 202 0.49 -1.43 15.06
C SER A 202 1.58 -1.31 16.14
N PRO A 203 1.26 -0.78 17.34
CA PRO A 203 2.21 -0.70 18.44
C PRO A 203 2.34 -2.08 19.10
N LEU A 204 3.06 -3.02 18.46
CA LEU A 204 3.22 -4.42 18.91
C LEU A 204 3.95 -4.57 20.27
N SER A 205 4.36 -3.45 20.88
CA SER A 205 4.88 -3.26 22.26
C SER A 205 5.51 -1.87 22.45
N GLY A 206 5.56 -1.05 21.38
CA GLY A 206 6.12 0.30 21.36
C GLY A 206 5.17 1.41 21.84
N PRO A 207 5.61 2.67 21.77
CA PRO A 207 4.76 3.81 22.09
C PRO A 207 3.59 3.93 21.09
N PRO A 208 2.51 4.64 21.45
CA PRO A 208 1.47 5.01 20.49
C PRO A 208 2.05 5.73 19.27
N HIS A 209 1.46 5.48 18.11
CA HIS A 209 1.79 6.19 16.87
C HIS A 209 0.83 7.35 16.69
N GLU A 210 1.35 8.57 16.65
CA GLU A 210 0.64 9.74 16.16
C GLU A 210 0.66 9.71 14.63
N ILE A 211 -0.50 9.85 14.02
CA ILE A 211 -0.66 9.90 12.57
C ILE A 211 -1.27 11.22 12.15
N VAL A 212 -0.96 11.62 10.92
CA VAL A 212 -1.63 12.73 10.26
C VAL A 212 -2.29 12.24 8.97
N LEU A 213 -3.57 12.58 8.80
CA LEU A 213 -4.27 12.37 7.55
C LEU A 213 -3.99 13.52 6.61
N MET A 214 -3.53 13.16 5.43
CA MET A 214 -3.38 14.04 4.30
C MET A 214 -4.58 13.83 3.36
N ARG A 215 -5.19 14.92 2.89
CA ARG A 215 -6.34 14.90 1.99
C ARG A 215 -6.11 15.84 0.82
N TYR A 216 -6.18 15.31 -0.39
CA TYR A 216 -5.99 16.03 -1.65
C TYR A 216 -6.70 15.29 -2.77
N THR A 217 -6.91 15.95 -3.89
CA THR A 217 -7.62 15.38 -5.03
C THR A 217 -6.70 14.55 -5.92
N VAL A 218 -7.29 13.62 -6.66
CA VAL A 218 -6.62 12.97 -7.79
C VAL A 218 -6.15 14.00 -8.82
N GLN A 219 -6.91 15.08 -9.05
CA GLN A 219 -6.49 16.17 -9.94
C GLN A 219 -5.15 16.79 -9.50
N GLU A 220 -4.97 17.07 -8.21
CA GLU A 220 -3.69 17.60 -7.70
C GLU A 220 -2.53 16.62 -7.91
N VAL A 221 -2.80 15.32 -7.80
CA VAL A 221 -1.83 14.28 -8.16
C VAL A 221 -1.50 14.37 -9.63
N LEU A 222 -2.49 14.40 -10.53
CA LEU A 222 -2.28 14.46 -11.98
C LEU A 222 -1.53 15.73 -12.40
N ASP A 223 -1.87 16.87 -11.81
CA ASP A 223 -1.21 18.17 -12.07
C ASP A 223 0.27 18.14 -11.66
N SER A 224 0.64 17.34 -10.65
CA SER A 224 2.04 17.19 -10.22
C SER A 224 2.91 16.40 -11.21
N LEU A 225 2.32 15.68 -12.15
CA LEU A 225 3.02 14.79 -13.10
C LEU A 225 3.55 15.55 -14.32
N GLY A 226 3.06 16.77 -14.55
CA GLY A 226 3.37 17.57 -15.73
C GLY A 226 2.98 16.85 -17.02
N ASP A 227 3.77 16.99 -18.09
CA ASP A 227 3.59 16.28 -19.37
C ASP A 227 4.04 14.80 -19.32
N GLY A 228 4.29 14.24 -18.12
CA GLY A 228 4.80 12.89 -17.94
C GLY A 228 3.74 11.79 -18.04
N GLU A 229 4.17 10.58 -18.39
CA GLU A 229 3.33 9.36 -18.46
C GLU A 229 3.12 8.68 -17.09
N ALA A 230 3.49 9.32 -15.99
CA ALA A 230 3.23 8.77 -14.67
C ALA A 230 1.73 8.91 -14.36
N TYR A 231 1.13 7.88 -13.77
CA TYR A 231 -0.26 7.88 -13.31
C TYR A 231 -0.33 7.20 -11.95
N PRO A 232 -1.40 7.42 -11.16
CA PRO A 232 -1.73 6.51 -10.06
C PRO A 232 -1.72 5.06 -10.54
N ALA A 233 -1.34 4.12 -9.69
CA ALA A 233 -1.13 2.73 -10.05
C ALA A 233 -1.73 1.77 -9.02
N ILE A 234 -2.10 0.58 -9.47
CA ILE A 234 -2.49 -0.54 -8.62
C ILE A 234 -1.20 -1.14 -8.03
N PRO A 235 -1.08 -1.25 -6.70
CA PRO A 235 0.12 -1.79 -6.07
C PRO A 235 0.39 -3.25 -6.44
N THR A 236 1.68 -3.58 -6.55
CA THR A 236 2.23 -4.92 -6.71
C THR A 236 3.21 -5.23 -5.57
N ALA A 237 3.61 -6.49 -5.45
CA ALA A 237 4.61 -6.96 -4.49
C ALA A 237 6.00 -6.31 -4.69
N LEU A 238 6.22 -5.57 -5.79
CA LEU A 238 7.48 -4.88 -6.10
C LEU A 238 7.45 -3.37 -5.82
N ASP A 239 6.32 -2.79 -5.41
CA ASP A 239 6.18 -1.33 -5.32
C ASP A 239 6.48 -0.73 -3.95
N SER A 240 6.77 -1.56 -2.95
CA SER A 240 7.12 -1.12 -1.59
C SER A 240 7.92 -2.20 -0.87
N ASN A 241 8.37 -1.92 0.36
CA ASN A 241 8.98 -2.96 1.19
C ASN A 241 8.00 -4.12 1.42
N MET A 242 8.54 -5.33 1.55
CA MET A 242 7.75 -6.52 1.86
C MET A 242 6.89 -6.31 3.10
N SER A 243 5.58 -6.50 2.95
CA SER A 243 4.59 -6.43 4.02
C SER A 243 3.75 -7.69 4.03
N PRO A 244 3.55 -8.34 5.19
CA PRO A 244 2.66 -9.50 5.28
C PRO A 244 1.17 -9.10 5.20
N TYR A 245 0.87 -7.80 5.34
CA TYR A 245 -0.48 -7.23 5.26
C TYR A 245 -0.87 -6.79 3.84
N PHE A 246 0.06 -6.80 2.89
CA PHE A 246 -0.26 -6.64 1.48
C PHE A 246 -0.96 -7.90 0.95
N PHE A 247 -1.86 -7.75 -0.02
CA PHE A 247 -2.47 -8.85 -0.75
C PHE A 247 -2.66 -8.41 -2.21
N PRO A 248 -2.08 -9.12 -3.19
CA PRO A 248 -2.16 -8.67 -4.57
C PRO A 248 -3.58 -8.78 -5.09
N SER A 249 -3.99 -7.75 -5.81
CA SER A 249 -5.28 -7.72 -6.50
C SER A 249 -5.16 -8.36 -7.88
N PRO A 250 -6.06 -9.28 -8.27
CA PRO A 250 -5.98 -9.95 -9.57
C PRO A 250 -6.14 -8.98 -10.73
N ILE A 251 -5.77 -9.41 -11.93
CA ILE A 251 -6.20 -8.74 -13.16
C ILE A 251 -7.72 -8.98 -13.30
N PRO A 252 -8.58 -7.94 -13.32
CA PRO A 252 -10.03 -8.13 -13.38
C PRO A 252 -10.46 -8.74 -14.73
N GLN A 253 -11.58 -9.46 -14.75
CA GLN A 253 -12.12 -10.00 -16.02
C GLN A 253 -12.68 -8.91 -16.95
N HIS A 254 -13.00 -7.73 -16.41
CA HIS A 254 -13.64 -6.63 -17.12
C HIS A 254 -12.91 -5.30 -16.92
N ASN A 255 -12.99 -4.43 -17.93
CA ASN A 255 -12.28 -3.15 -18.00
C ASN A 255 -12.93 -2.02 -17.18
N ASN A 256 -13.51 -2.31 -16.02
CA ASN A 256 -13.95 -1.23 -15.11
C ASN A 256 -12.74 -0.65 -14.37
N PRO A 257 -12.77 0.65 -14.01
CA PRO A 257 -11.73 1.23 -13.17
C PRO A 257 -11.63 0.40 -11.88
N TYR A 258 -10.46 -0.15 -11.66
CA TYR A 258 -10.20 -1.19 -10.68
C TYR A 258 -9.04 -0.75 -9.80
N PHE A 259 -9.17 -0.87 -8.49
CA PHE A 259 -8.14 -0.47 -7.55
C PHE A 259 -7.43 -1.69 -6.94
N GLY A 260 -6.36 -1.46 -6.21
CA GLY A 260 -5.84 -2.46 -5.29
C GLY A 260 -6.75 -2.61 -4.07
N HIS A 261 -6.55 -3.68 -3.30
CA HIS A 261 -7.37 -3.98 -2.13
C HIS A 261 -6.52 -4.36 -0.93
N THR A 262 -6.81 -3.72 0.20
CA THR A 262 -6.07 -3.94 1.44
C THR A 262 -6.67 -5.08 2.24
N VAL A 263 -5.80 -5.87 2.90
CA VAL A 263 -6.25 -6.80 3.93
C VAL A 263 -6.76 -6.01 5.12
N ASN A 264 -8.07 -6.02 5.34
CA ASN A 264 -8.67 -5.44 6.52
C ASN A 264 -8.31 -6.26 7.78
N LEU A 265 -7.77 -5.58 8.78
CA LEU A 265 -7.32 -6.11 10.07
C LEU A 265 -8.32 -5.85 11.20
N SER A 266 -9.52 -5.38 10.88
CA SER A 266 -10.61 -5.21 11.85
C SER A 266 -11.02 -6.58 12.35
N LEU A 267 -11.13 -6.73 13.67
CA LEU A 267 -11.61 -7.97 14.26
C LEU A 267 -13.09 -8.15 13.91
N VAL A 268 -13.38 -9.20 13.14
CA VAL A 268 -14.73 -9.64 12.82
C VAL A 268 -14.86 -11.15 13.07
N ASP A 269 -16.01 -11.56 13.59
CA ASP A 269 -16.25 -12.97 13.93
C ASP A 269 -16.61 -13.81 12.71
N LYS A 270 -17.18 -13.18 11.67
CA LYS A 270 -17.71 -13.85 10.47
C LYS A 270 -17.23 -13.18 9.20
N GLU A 271 -17.03 -13.99 8.16
CA GLU A 271 -16.65 -13.52 6.83
C GLU A 271 -17.64 -12.51 6.24
N ASN A 272 -18.95 -12.66 6.49
CA ASN A 272 -19.98 -11.75 5.99
C ASN A 272 -19.89 -10.33 6.56
N ASP A 273 -19.21 -10.16 7.70
CA ASP A 273 -18.99 -8.85 8.33
C ASP A 273 -17.67 -8.21 7.86
N TYR A 274 -16.87 -8.95 7.09
CA TYR A 274 -15.60 -8.48 6.52
C TYR A 274 -15.84 -7.48 5.38
N ARG A 275 -14.99 -6.47 5.31
CA ARG A 275 -15.02 -5.44 4.25
C ARG A 275 -13.62 -5.24 3.74
N ILE A 276 -13.40 -5.36 2.44
CA ILE A 276 -12.10 -5.00 1.87
C ILE A 276 -11.96 -3.48 1.78
N GLY A 277 -10.76 -2.99 2.02
CA GLY A 277 -10.42 -1.59 1.75
C GLY A 277 -9.86 -1.45 0.34
N VAL A 278 -9.89 -0.24 -0.18
CA VAL A 278 -9.30 0.11 -1.47
C VAL A 278 -7.94 0.78 -1.27
N GLU A 279 -6.99 0.46 -2.13
CA GLU A 279 -5.69 1.11 -2.19
C GLU A 279 -5.27 1.47 -3.62
N LEU A 280 -4.47 2.52 -3.71
CA LEU A 280 -3.71 2.87 -4.89
C LEU A 280 -2.36 3.45 -4.46
N LEU A 281 -1.41 3.42 -5.38
CA LEU A 281 -0.16 4.18 -5.27
C LEU A 281 -0.26 5.40 -6.17
N HIS A 282 0.29 6.52 -5.75
CA HIS A 282 0.47 7.65 -6.64
C HIS A 282 1.87 8.26 -6.53
N PRO A 283 2.34 8.97 -7.57
CA PRO A 283 3.62 9.65 -7.51
C PRO A 283 3.65 10.71 -6.42
N ARG A 284 4.84 11.03 -5.96
CA ARG A 284 5.07 12.06 -4.95
C ARG A 284 4.45 13.40 -5.37
N ILE A 285 3.62 13.97 -4.48
CA ILE A 285 3.19 15.37 -4.56
C ILE A 285 3.90 16.22 -3.51
N ASP A 286 4.05 17.52 -3.80
CA ASP A 286 4.44 18.50 -2.77
C ASP A 286 3.21 18.86 -1.94
N TYR A 287 3.25 18.54 -0.64
CA TYR A 287 2.17 18.91 0.26
C TYR A 287 2.03 20.42 0.42
N GLN A 288 0.80 20.87 0.69
CA GLN A 288 0.43 22.24 1.05
C GLN A 288 -0.30 22.24 2.39
N ALA A 289 -0.49 23.44 2.99
CA ALA A 289 -1.24 23.57 4.24
C ALA A 289 -2.65 22.97 4.17
N GLU A 290 -3.31 23.10 3.01
CA GLU A 290 -4.64 22.60 2.72
C GLU A 290 -4.75 21.07 2.80
N HIS A 291 -3.63 20.36 2.65
CA HIS A 291 -3.62 18.91 2.66
C HIS A 291 -3.69 18.34 4.07
N PHE A 292 -3.31 19.09 5.10
CA PHE A 292 -3.39 18.61 6.48
C PHE A 292 -4.84 18.54 6.94
N PHE A 293 -5.36 17.31 7.04
CA PHE A 293 -6.78 17.10 7.32
C PHE A 293 -7.05 16.90 8.81
N LYS A 294 -6.33 16.00 9.48
CA LYS A 294 -6.64 15.61 10.86
C LYS A 294 -5.48 14.83 11.50
N MET A 295 -5.27 14.98 12.80
CA MET A 295 -4.38 14.10 13.57
C MET A 295 -5.13 13.08 14.41
N GLY A 296 -4.52 11.91 14.58
CA GLY A 296 -5.06 10.81 15.37
C GLY A 296 -3.97 9.99 16.03
N VAL A 297 -4.37 9.20 17.03
CA VAL A 297 -3.45 8.33 17.79
C VAL A 297 -3.85 6.89 17.59
N ILE A 298 -2.88 6.06 17.20
CA ILE A 298 -2.97 4.61 17.19
C ILE A 298 -2.28 4.10 18.45
N ALA A 299 -3.08 3.79 19.47
CA ALA A 299 -2.56 3.45 20.80
C ALA A 299 -2.57 1.94 21.09
N ARG A 300 -3.40 1.17 20.38
CA ARG A 300 -3.55 -0.28 20.61
C ARG A 300 -3.20 -1.07 19.36
N PRO A 301 -2.60 -2.27 19.51
CA PRO A 301 -2.40 -3.17 18.38
C PRO A 301 -3.73 -3.62 17.78
N PHE A 302 -3.72 -4.01 16.51
CA PHE A 302 -4.86 -4.70 15.91
C PHE A 302 -4.99 -6.11 16.51
N ALA A 303 -6.21 -6.66 16.52
CA ALA A 303 -6.51 -7.95 17.17
C ALA A 303 -6.74 -9.09 16.17
N MET A 304 -6.99 -8.79 14.90
CA MET A 304 -7.30 -9.80 13.89
C MET A 304 -6.07 -10.68 13.59
N PRO A 305 -6.16 -12.01 13.72
CA PRO A 305 -5.09 -12.92 13.29
C PRO A 305 -4.87 -12.81 11.79
N LEU A 306 -3.61 -12.66 11.36
CA LEU A 306 -3.28 -12.39 9.96
C LEU A 306 -3.83 -13.47 9.00
N GLN A 307 -3.65 -14.74 9.33
CA GLN A 307 -4.16 -15.84 8.50
C GLN A 307 -5.69 -15.77 8.34
N GLN A 308 -6.40 -15.43 9.41
CA GLN A 308 -7.85 -15.30 9.37
C GLN A 308 -8.26 -14.10 8.50
N ALA A 309 -7.59 -12.95 8.64
CA ALA A 309 -7.83 -11.78 7.79
C ALA A 309 -7.67 -12.10 6.31
N ARG A 310 -6.58 -12.79 5.94
CA ARG A 310 -6.29 -13.18 4.56
C ARG A 310 -7.30 -14.20 4.02
N ASN A 311 -7.71 -15.16 4.85
CA ASN A 311 -8.74 -16.13 4.47
C ASN A 311 -10.10 -15.46 4.24
N PHE A 312 -10.48 -14.46 5.03
CA PHE A 312 -11.69 -13.67 4.79
C PHE A 312 -11.53 -12.73 3.60
N HIS A 313 -10.33 -12.22 3.34
CA HIS A 313 -10.07 -11.31 2.23
C HIS A 313 -10.30 -11.95 0.86
N LEU A 314 -9.82 -13.18 0.66
CA LEU A 314 -9.82 -13.81 -0.66
C LEU A 314 -11.23 -13.95 -1.29
N PRO A 315 -12.26 -14.51 -0.61
CA PRO A 315 -13.59 -14.61 -1.21
C PRO A 315 -14.19 -13.27 -1.59
N TRP A 316 -13.99 -12.23 -0.78
CA TRP A 316 -14.43 -10.87 -1.08
C TRP A 316 -13.70 -10.29 -2.29
N LEU A 317 -12.39 -10.51 -2.38
CA LEU A 317 -11.60 -10.08 -3.52
C LEU A 317 -12.05 -10.80 -4.81
N GLN A 318 -12.25 -12.12 -4.76
CA GLN A 318 -12.78 -12.92 -5.89
C GLN A 318 -14.15 -12.39 -6.34
N LEU A 319 -15.05 -12.10 -5.40
CA LEU A 319 -16.37 -11.57 -5.70
C LEU A 319 -16.31 -10.18 -6.34
N GLN A 320 -15.54 -9.24 -5.77
CA GLN A 320 -15.44 -7.88 -6.29
C GLN A 320 -14.71 -7.79 -7.65
N THR A 321 -13.85 -8.76 -7.94
CA THR A 321 -13.08 -8.82 -9.19
C THR A 321 -13.69 -9.71 -10.25
N GLU A 322 -14.76 -10.43 -9.90
CA GLU A 322 -15.36 -11.49 -10.71
C GLU A 322 -14.33 -12.57 -11.09
N ARG A 323 -13.35 -12.86 -10.22
CA ARG A 323 -12.29 -13.86 -10.42
C ARG A 323 -12.40 -14.99 -9.40
N GLU A 324 -13.43 -15.83 -9.52
CA GLU A 324 -13.61 -17.04 -8.68
C GLU A 324 -12.40 -18.00 -8.73
N ASP A 325 -11.63 -17.95 -9.82
CA ASP A 325 -10.42 -18.75 -10.03
C ASP A 325 -9.19 -18.23 -9.26
N PHE A 326 -9.19 -16.96 -8.85
CA PHE A 326 -8.04 -16.32 -8.24
C PHE A 326 -7.67 -16.99 -6.91
N GLY A 327 -6.40 -17.36 -6.73
CA GLY A 327 -5.92 -18.01 -5.50
C GLY A 327 -6.35 -19.46 -5.30
N ALA A 328 -7.22 -20.04 -6.14
CA ALA A 328 -7.68 -21.43 -6.03
C ALA A 328 -6.55 -22.50 -5.94
N PRO A 329 -5.38 -22.35 -6.62
CA PRO A 329 -4.27 -23.30 -6.49
C PRO A 329 -3.53 -23.25 -5.13
N PHE A 330 -3.76 -22.20 -4.33
CA PHE A 330 -2.98 -21.90 -3.12
C PHE A 330 -3.83 -21.98 -1.85
N PHE A 331 -5.11 -21.63 -1.94
CA PHE A 331 -6.10 -21.74 -0.89
C PHE A 331 -7.11 -22.81 -1.32
N GLY A 332 -6.79 -24.07 -1.06
CA GLY A 332 -7.69 -25.18 -1.41
C GLY A 332 -9.11 -24.92 -0.87
N VAL A 333 -10.10 -25.17 -1.72
CA VAL A 333 -11.53 -25.09 -1.42
C VAL A 333 -11.82 -25.78 -0.07
N PRO A 334 -12.49 -25.13 0.89
CA PRO A 334 -13.02 -25.86 2.04
C PRO A 334 -14.00 -26.91 1.50
N ALA A 335 -13.75 -28.18 1.83
CA ALA A 335 -14.63 -29.30 1.48
C ALA A 335 -16.07 -29.12 1.98
#